data_AF-A0A971IGG6-F1
#
_entry.id   AF-A0A971IGG6-F1
#
_cell.length_a   1.000
_cell.length_b   1.000
_cell.length_c   1.000
_cell.angle_alpha   90.00
_cell.angle_beta   90.00
_cell.angle_gamma   90.00
#
_symmetry.space_group_name_H-M   'P 1'
#
loop_
_entity.id
_entity.type
_entity.pdbx_description
1 polymer ?
#
loop_
_entity_poly.entity_id
_entity_poly.type
_entity_poly.pdbx_seq_one_letter_code
_entity_poly.pdbx_strand_id
1 'polypeptide(L)'
;KIDYQVVDDGIYYDSIWAYEDDYSPDFDMYLWDWDGYADPGDTLASFTTAQIENWNEPCWSDAEFDAAVAEANATLDPERRKELIWRAQQIFYEQSPEIVTDYPQKLEAVDTSRWDGWTRMYGGEGAAFYTSFVRDSYMNLRPKAATAEQSGAGGLTIVAVGVVVLLGVVAAAWFIVRSRRAAVEEE
;
A
#
# COMPACT_ATOMS: atom_id res chain seq x y z
N LYS A 1 -14.38 11.31 37.50
CA LYS A 1 -15.54 11.11 36.60
C LYS A 1 -15.01 11.37 35.21
N ILE A 2 -15.19 10.46 34.25
CA ILE A 2 -14.79 10.67 32.86
C ILE A 2 -15.95 11.38 32.15
N ASP A 3 -15.66 12.49 31.47
CA ASP A 3 -16.58 13.09 30.49
C ASP A 3 -16.18 12.56 29.11
N TYR A 4 -17.10 11.88 28.43
CA TYR A 4 -16.82 11.16 27.19
C TYR A 4 -17.50 11.85 26.02
N GLN A 5 -16.72 12.11 24.97
CA GLN A 5 -17.19 12.74 23.75
C GLN A 5 -16.72 11.93 22.54
N VAL A 6 -17.54 11.94 21.48
CA VAL A 6 -17.15 11.44 20.16
C VAL A 6 -17.10 12.66 19.26
N VAL A 7 -15.94 12.93 18.71
CA VAL A 7 -15.69 14.05 17.80
C VAL A 7 -15.25 13.51 16.44
N ASP A 8 -15.37 14.35 15.43
CA ASP A 8 -14.80 14.08 14.11
C ASP A 8 -13.28 14.22 14.16
N ASP A 9 -12.56 13.41 13.37
CA ASP A 9 -11.11 13.39 13.28
C ASP A 9 -10.52 14.79 13.00
N GLY A 10 -11.19 15.60 12.17
CA GLY A 10 -10.73 16.96 11.88
C GLY A 10 -10.77 17.88 13.10
N ILE A 11 -11.77 17.70 13.97
CA ILE A 11 -11.88 18.45 15.23
C ILE A 11 -10.78 17.99 16.19
N TYR A 12 -10.51 16.68 16.26
CA TYR A 12 -9.39 16.15 17.04
C TYR A 12 -8.06 16.78 16.61
N TYR A 13 -7.76 16.79 15.31
CA TYR A 13 -6.52 17.38 14.80
C TYR A 13 -6.41 18.90 15.00
N ASP A 14 -7.52 19.63 15.03
CA ASP A 14 -7.52 21.07 15.36
C ASP A 14 -7.18 21.32 16.84
N SER A 15 -7.41 20.31 17.71
CA SER A 15 -7.25 20.44 19.18
C SER A 15 -5.97 19.81 19.73
N ILE A 16 -5.44 18.77 19.08
CA ILE A 16 -4.33 17.95 19.60
C ILE A 16 -3.05 18.76 19.82
N TRP A 17 -2.79 19.78 19.01
CA TRP A 17 -1.61 20.66 19.14
C TRP A 17 -1.98 22.05 19.64
N ALA A 18 -3.00 22.17 20.49
CA ALA A 18 -3.37 23.46 21.04
C ALA A 18 -2.33 23.96 22.05
N TYR A 19 -2.02 25.25 21.96
CA TYR A 19 -1.13 25.96 22.88
C TYR A 19 -1.81 27.24 23.36
N GLU A 20 -1.71 27.51 24.66
CA GLU A 20 -1.92 28.85 25.21
C GLU A 20 -0.53 29.47 25.45
N ASP A 21 -0.02 29.38 26.68
CA ASP A 21 1.38 29.67 27.01
C ASP A 21 2.27 28.40 26.98
N ASP A 22 1.65 27.24 27.26
CA ASP A 22 2.24 25.89 27.22
C ASP A 22 1.32 24.95 26.42
N TYR A 23 1.76 23.71 26.16
CA TYR A 23 0.94 22.66 25.54
C TYR A 23 -0.34 22.44 26.34
N SER A 24 -1.48 22.69 25.71
CA SER A 24 -2.79 22.74 26.37
C SER A 24 -3.91 22.26 25.43
N PRO A 25 -3.93 20.96 25.06
CA PRO A 25 -5.06 20.37 24.36
C PRO A 25 -6.34 20.53 25.18
N ASP A 26 -7.49 20.60 24.51
CA ASP A 26 -8.80 20.74 25.17
C ASP A 26 -9.37 19.42 25.73
N PHE A 27 -8.56 18.36 25.74
CA PHE A 27 -8.87 17.04 26.25
C PHE A 27 -7.75 16.49 27.15
N ASP A 28 -8.10 15.55 28.04
CA ASP A 28 -7.14 14.85 28.90
C ASP A 28 -6.63 13.54 28.28
N MET A 29 -7.48 12.84 27.52
CA MET A 29 -7.22 11.52 26.94
C MET A 29 -7.99 11.36 25.63
N TYR A 30 -7.40 10.65 24.68
CA TYR A 30 -8.04 10.27 23.41
C TYR A 30 -7.96 8.75 23.21
N LEU A 31 -8.84 8.24 22.34
CA LEU A 31 -8.75 6.88 21.80
C LEU A 31 -8.61 7.02 20.30
N TRP A 32 -7.49 6.51 19.76
CA TRP A 32 -7.13 6.64 18.36
C TRP A 32 -6.52 5.34 17.85
N ASP A 33 -6.50 5.16 16.53
CA ASP A 33 -5.86 4.03 15.89
C ASP A 33 -5.02 4.45 14.67
N TRP A 34 -4.05 3.60 14.35
CA TRP A 34 -3.22 3.76 13.16
C TRP A 34 -2.80 2.38 12.64
N ASP A 35 -2.68 2.26 11.32
CA ASP A 35 -2.38 0.98 10.65
C ASP A 35 -0.96 0.47 10.87
N GLY A 36 -0.06 1.38 11.24
CA GLY A 36 1.35 1.11 11.46
C GLY A 36 2.13 0.94 10.17
N TYR A 37 3.43 0.70 10.36
CA TYR A 37 4.34 0.46 9.25
C TYR A 37 4.87 -0.96 9.24
N ALA A 38 5.26 -1.43 8.05
CA ALA A 38 5.87 -2.74 7.89
C ALA A 38 7.22 -2.84 8.64
N ASP A 39 7.94 -1.72 8.76
CA ASP A 39 9.14 -1.63 9.57
C ASP A 39 8.81 -1.01 10.95
N PRO A 40 9.11 -1.68 12.07
CA PRO A 40 8.83 -1.15 13.40
C PRO A 40 9.61 0.14 13.73
N GLY A 41 10.74 0.39 13.07
CA GLY A 41 11.51 1.62 13.20
C GLY A 41 10.79 2.85 12.64
N ASP A 42 10.00 2.68 11.57
CA ASP A 42 9.18 3.76 11.03
C ASP A 42 8.07 4.16 12.01
N THR A 43 7.41 3.16 12.61
CA THR A 43 6.42 3.39 13.66
C THR A 43 7.02 4.12 14.86
N LEU A 44 8.18 3.68 15.36
CA LEU A 44 8.83 4.33 16.50
C LEU A 44 9.36 5.73 16.17
N ALA A 45 9.74 5.98 14.92
CA ALA A 45 10.21 7.30 14.48
C ALA A 45 9.14 8.39 14.66
N SER A 46 7.85 8.03 14.54
CA SER A 46 6.71 8.94 14.78
C SER A 46 6.69 9.54 16.18
N PHE A 47 7.29 8.89 17.17
CA PHE A 47 7.30 9.32 18.57
C PHE A 47 8.61 9.98 19.00
N THR A 48 9.52 10.25 18.05
CA THR A 48 10.74 11.00 18.37
C THR A 48 10.41 12.45 18.72
N THR A 49 11.24 13.11 19.51
CA THR A 49 11.02 14.51 19.92
C THR A 49 10.87 15.44 18.71
N ALA A 50 11.58 15.15 17.61
CA ALA A 50 11.51 15.93 16.37
C ALA A 50 10.16 15.82 15.63
N GLN A 51 9.28 14.91 16.06
CA GLN A 51 7.94 14.71 15.50
C GLN A 51 6.83 15.36 16.34
N ILE A 52 7.16 16.08 17.42
CA ILE A 52 6.20 16.93 18.13
C ILE A 52 5.61 17.95 17.14
N GLU A 53 4.31 18.21 17.22
CA GLU A 53 3.51 18.98 16.24
C GLU A 53 3.42 18.33 14.84
N ASN A 54 3.77 17.04 14.72
CA ASN A 54 3.59 16.27 13.49
C ASN A 54 2.96 14.90 13.78
N TRP A 55 3.76 13.88 14.09
CA TRP A 55 3.26 12.52 14.37
C TRP A 55 3.28 12.14 15.86
N ASN A 56 3.97 12.91 16.71
CA ASN A 56 4.14 12.59 18.13
C ASN A 56 2.99 13.16 18.98
N GLU A 57 1.79 12.68 18.70
CA GLU A 57 0.50 13.06 19.30
C GLU A 57 0.54 13.33 20.83
N PRO A 58 1.23 12.53 21.66
CA PRO A 58 1.28 12.78 23.10
C PRO A 58 2.19 13.96 23.52
N CYS A 59 2.83 14.67 22.59
CA CYS A 59 3.85 15.71 22.90
C CYS A 59 4.97 15.18 23.81
N TRP A 60 5.32 13.90 23.67
CA TRP A 60 6.28 13.22 24.56
C TRP A 60 7.72 13.33 24.05
N SER A 61 8.68 13.41 24.96
CA SER A 61 10.10 13.52 24.61
C SER A 61 10.96 12.72 25.58
N ASP A 62 11.81 11.86 25.03
CA ASP A 62 12.83 11.14 25.79
C ASP A 62 14.11 10.99 24.97
N ALA A 63 15.23 11.44 25.54
CA ALA A 63 16.51 11.47 24.84
C ALA A 63 17.12 10.08 24.61
N GLU A 64 16.83 9.09 25.47
CA GLU A 64 17.31 7.72 25.29
C GLU A 64 16.52 7.02 24.18
N PHE A 65 15.21 7.27 24.11
CA PHE A 65 14.35 6.80 23.03
C PHE A 65 14.83 7.36 21.68
N ASP A 66 15.01 8.67 21.58
CA ASP A 66 15.48 9.34 20.37
C ASP A 66 16.83 8.76 19.89
N ALA A 67 17.76 8.55 20.81
CA ALA A 67 19.06 7.97 20.50
C ALA A 67 18.95 6.52 20.01
N ALA A 68 18.12 5.69 20.66
CA ALA A 68 17.91 4.31 20.28
C ALA A 68 17.26 4.18 18.88
N VAL A 69 16.26 5.01 18.59
CA VAL A 69 15.61 5.06 17.27
C VAL A 69 16.58 5.53 16.18
N ALA A 70 17.37 6.58 16.45
CA ALA A 70 18.37 7.08 15.50
C ALA A 70 19.45 6.03 15.20
N GLU A 71 19.96 5.33 16.21
CA GLU A 71 20.94 4.25 16.03
C GLU A 71 20.32 3.07 15.27
N ALA A 72 19.07 2.68 15.60
CA ALA A 72 18.36 1.61 14.92
C ALA A 72 18.19 1.89 13.41
N ASN A 73 17.89 3.13 13.05
CA ASN A 73 17.70 3.54 11.65
C ASN A 73 19.02 3.63 10.87
N ALA A 74 20.15 3.80 11.54
CA ALA A 74 21.48 3.76 10.92
C ALA A 74 22.12 2.36 10.90
N THR A 75 21.53 1.37 11.60
CA THR A 75 22.12 0.04 11.79
C THR A 75 21.66 -0.95 10.70
N LEU A 76 22.62 -1.55 10.00
CA LEU A 76 22.35 -2.55 8.94
C LEU A 76 22.32 -4.00 9.46
N ASP A 77 22.98 -4.29 10.58
CA ASP A 77 22.97 -5.62 11.18
C ASP A 77 21.60 -5.91 11.84
N PRO A 78 20.86 -6.95 11.41
CA PRO A 78 19.50 -7.17 11.90
C PRO A 78 19.42 -7.49 13.40
N GLU A 79 20.40 -8.22 13.94
CA GLU A 79 20.38 -8.61 15.36
C GLU A 79 20.66 -7.40 16.25
N ARG A 80 21.64 -6.58 15.88
CA ARG A 80 21.92 -5.32 16.56
C ARG A 80 20.76 -4.34 16.45
N ARG A 81 20.17 -4.21 15.26
CA ARG A 81 19.00 -3.32 15.06
C ARG A 81 17.83 -3.75 15.93
N LYS A 82 17.57 -5.06 16.03
CA LYS A 82 16.51 -5.61 16.88
C LYS A 82 16.67 -5.22 18.35
N GLU A 83 17.89 -5.29 18.90
CA GLU A 83 18.16 -4.88 20.28
C GLU A 83 17.82 -3.40 20.53
N LEU A 84 18.16 -2.53 19.58
CA LEU A 84 17.87 -1.09 19.66
C LEU A 84 16.37 -0.81 19.57
N ILE A 85 15.67 -1.48 18.65
CA ILE A 85 14.20 -1.39 18.55
C ILE A 85 13.55 -1.85 19.86
N TRP A 86 13.99 -2.97 20.44
CA TRP A 86 13.47 -3.44 21.73
C TRP A 86 13.74 -2.47 22.87
N ARG A 87 14.91 -1.81 22.88
CA ARG A 87 15.18 -0.76 23.88
C ARG A 87 14.21 0.41 23.73
N ALA A 88 13.99 0.90 22.51
CA ALA A 88 13.03 1.97 22.26
C ALA A 88 11.60 1.57 22.66
N GLN A 89 11.15 0.36 22.31
CA GLN A 89 9.85 -0.17 22.72
C GLN A 89 9.73 -0.30 24.25
N GLN A 90 10.79 -0.72 24.93
CA GLN A 90 10.80 -0.83 26.39
C GLN A 90 10.63 0.55 27.04
N ILE A 91 11.37 1.57 26.58
CA ILE A 91 11.24 2.94 27.10
C ILE A 91 9.82 3.46 26.90
N PHE A 92 9.29 3.31 25.68
CA PHE A 92 7.93 3.73 25.35
C PHE A 92 6.90 3.02 26.24
N TYR A 93 7.03 1.71 26.43
CA TYR A 93 6.13 0.94 27.30
C TYR A 93 6.21 1.39 28.77
N GLU A 94 7.42 1.56 29.32
CA GLU A 94 7.65 1.93 30.72
C GLU A 94 7.15 3.34 31.04
N GLN A 95 7.27 4.28 30.09
CA GLN A 95 6.79 5.65 30.27
C GLN A 95 5.31 5.83 29.87
N SER A 96 4.77 4.92 29.06
CA SER A 96 3.37 4.89 28.63
C SER A 96 2.84 6.24 28.10
N PRO A 97 3.54 6.91 27.16
CA PRO A 97 3.00 8.12 26.54
C PRO A 97 1.73 7.82 25.72
N GLU A 98 1.63 6.59 25.19
CA GLU A 98 0.39 5.99 24.70
C GLU A 98 0.25 4.56 25.23
N ILE A 99 -1.00 4.10 25.37
CA ILE A 99 -1.32 2.75 25.86
C ILE A 99 -2.00 1.97 24.74
N VAL A 100 -1.31 0.93 24.24
CA VAL A 100 -1.88 0.03 23.23
C VAL A 100 -3.02 -0.78 23.84
N THR A 101 -4.23 -0.61 23.31
CA THR A 101 -5.44 -1.29 23.79
C THR A 101 -5.66 -2.64 23.10
N ASP A 102 -5.44 -2.70 21.80
CA ASP A 102 -5.70 -3.86 20.95
C ASP A 102 -4.97 -3.75 19.60
N TYR A 103 -5.11 -4.81 18.80
CA TYR A 103 -4.68 -4.86 17.40
C TYR A 103 -5.89 -5.26 16.56
N PRO A 104 -6.69 -4.29 16.07
CA PRO A 104 -7.98 -4.59 15.46
C PRO A 104 -7.83 -5.33 14.13
N GLN A 105 -8.76 -6.24 13.85
CA GLN A 105 -8.87 -6.86 12.55
C GLN A 105 -9.65 -5.96 11.59
N LYS A 106 -9.14 -5.77 10.37
CA LYS A 106 -9.88 -5.09 9.31
C LYS A 106 -10.92 -6.01 8.69
N LEU A 107 -12.19 -5.62 8.76
CA LEU A 107 -13.29 -6.30 8.10
C LEU A 107 -13.65 -5.57 6.80
N GLU A 108 -13.53 -6.28 5.67
CA GLU A 108 -13.84 -5.73 4.35
C GLU A 108 -14.82 -6.62 3.61
N ALA A 109 -15.72 -6.01 2.85
CA ALA A 109 -16.64 -6.69 1.95
C ALA A 109 -16.33 -6.30 0.51
N VAL A 110 -16.09 -7.30 -0.34
CA VAL A 110 -15.76 -7.10 -1.76
C VAL A 110 -16.65 -7.97 -2.65
N ASP A 111 -16.97 -7.47 -3.84
CA ASP A 111 -17.80 -8.22 -4.80
C ASP A 111 -16.95 -9.19 -5.63
N THR A 112 -16.78 -10.40 -5.11
CA THR A 112 -16.08 -11.50 -5.80
C THR A 112 -16.93 -12.14 -6.91
N SER A 113 -18.20 -11.77 -7.06
CA SER A 113 -19.06 -12.29 -8.12
C SER A 113 -18.82 -11.55 -9.45
N ARG A 114 -18.43 -10.27 -9.39
CA ARG A 114 -18.20 -9.41 -10.56
C ARG A 114 -16.73 -9.10 -10.80
N TRP A 115 -15.88 -9.23 -9.80
CA TRP A 115 -14.48 -8.80 -9.88
C TRP A 115 -13.51 -9.92 -9.50
N ASP A 116 -12.40 -9.98 -10.23
CA ASP A 116 -11.22 -10.78 -9.94
C ASP A 116 -10.02 -9.87 -9.64
N GLY A 117 -8.95 -10.45 -9.07
CA GLY A 117 -7.68 -9.74 -8.85
C GLY A 117 -7.52 -9.12 -7.46
N TRP A 118 -8.46 -9.39 -6.54
CA TRP A 118 -8.34 -9.05 -5.12
C TRP A 118 -7.02 -9.58 -4.54
N THR A 119 -6.07 -8.69 -4.22
CA THR A 119 -4.75 -9.06 -3.70
C THR A 119 -4.64 -8.60 -2.25
N ARG A 120 -4.80 -9.53 -1.31
CA ARG A 120 -4.76 -9.22 0.13
C ARG A 120 -3.32 -9.17 0.64
N MET A 121 -3.03 -8.31 1.63
CA MET A 121 -1.70 -8.27 2.26
C MET A 121 -1.37 -9.58 3.00
N TYR A 122 -0.12 -9.69 3.47
CA TYR A 122 0.36 -10.77 4.36
C TYR A 122 0.01 -12.18 3.85
N GLY A 123 0.21 -12.42 2.55
CA GLY A 123 -0.02 -13.74 1.97
C GLY A 123 -1.50 -14.17 1.88
N GLY A 124 -2.44 -13.23 1.95
CA GLY A 124 -3.87 -13.53 1.84
C GLY A 124 -4.67 -13.28 3.12
N GLU A 125 -4.00 -12.95 4.23
CA GLU A 125 -4.63 -12.82 5.54
C GLU A 125 -4.98 -11.37 5.91
N GLY A 126 -4.34 -10.39 5.27
CA GLY A 126 -4.57 -8.95 5.52
C GLY A 126 -5.77 -8.36 4.77
N ALA A 127 -5.90 -7.03 4.85
CA ALA A 127 -6.85 -6.27 4.06
C ALA A 127 -6.48 -6.21 2.57
N ALA A 128 -7.45 -5.93 1.71
CA ALA A 128 -7.32 -5.70 0.28
C ALA A 128 -7.26 -4.20 -0.06
N PHE A 129 -7.84 -3.33 0.78
CA PHE A 129 -7.92 -1.89 0.57
C PHE A 129 -7.47 -1.08 1.78
N TYR A 130 -7.33 0.23 1.57
CA TYR A 130 -7.02 1.21 2.63
C TYR A 130 -5.83 0.80 3.50
N THR A 131 -4.75 0.44 2.83
CA THR A 131 -3.50 0.03 3.47
C THR A 131 -2.33 0.70 2.76
N SER A 132 -1.34 1.16 3.51
CA SER A 132 -0.16 1.83 2.94
C SER A 132 0.72 0.91 2.08
N PHE A 133 0.57 -0.43 2.19
CA PHE A 133 1.48 -1.40 1.56
C PHE A 133 0.88 -2.25 0.43
N VAL A 134 -0.42 -2.14 0.10
CA VAL A 134 -1.04 -2.91 -1.00
C VAL A 134 -1.59 -1.97 -2.06
N ARG A 135 -0.73 -1.68 -3.03
CA ARG A 135 -1.12 -1.10 -4.33
C ARG A 135 -1.71 -2.18 -5.26
N ASP A 136 -1.29 -3.43 -5.09
CA ASP A 136 -1.58 -4.51 -6.03
C ASP A 136 -3.07 -4.79 -6.20
N SER A 137 -3.88 -4.68 -5.13
CA SER A 137 -5.33 -4.78 -5.27
C SER A 137 -5.88 -3.77 -6.28
N TYR A 138 -5.46 -2.51 -6.23
CA TYR A 138 -5.93 -1.49 -7.17
C TYR A 138 -5.46 -1.74 -8.61
N MET A 139 -4.28 -2.36 -8.78
CA MET A 139 -3.69 -2.61 -10.10
C MET A 139 -4.21 -3.88 -10.76
N ASN A 140 -4.50 -4.91 -9.96
CA ASN A 140 -4.91 -6.23 -10.44
C ASN A 140 -6.43 -6.36 -10.58
N LEU A 141 -7.19 -5.48 -9.91
CA LEU A 141 -8.65 -5.53 -9.92
C LEU A 141 -9.20 -5.35 -11.33
N ARG A 142 -10.00 -6.32 -11.77
CA ARG A 142 -10.62 -6.31 -13.09
C ARG A 142 -12.00 -6.95 -13.08
N PRO A 143 -12.92 -6.52 -13.95
CA PRO A 143 -14.18 -7.21 -14.13
C PRO A 143 -13.92 -8.65 -14.56
N LYS A 144 -14.70 -9.58 -14.02
CA LYS A 144 -14.73 -10.96 -14.53
C LYS A 144 -15.13 -10.90 -16.00
N ALA A 145 -14.34 -11.54 -16.86
CA ALA A 145 -14.75 -11.72 -18.24
C ALA A 145 -16.06 -12.50 -18.24
N ALA A 146 -17.07 -12.01 -18.96
CA ALA A 146 -18.25 -12.81 -19.22
C ALA A 146 -17.77 -14.11 -19.86
N THR A 147 -18.12 -15.26 -19.27
CA THR A 147 -17.93 -16.55 -19.92
C THR A 147 -18.75 -16.50 -21.19
N ALA A 148 -18.12 -16.16 -22.31
CA ALA A 148 -18.74 -16.31 -23.61
C ALA A 148 -18.93 -17.81 -23.76
N GLU A 149 -20.17 -18.30 -23.64
CA GLU A 149 -20.53 -19.60 -24.17
C GLU A 149 -20.04 -19.63 -25.62
N GLN A 150 -19.01 -20.44 -25.85
CA GLN A 150 -18.46 -20.61 -27.18
C GLN A 150 -19.50 -21.41 -27.97
N SER A 151 -20.45 -20.70 -28.60
CA SER A 151 -21.33 -21.29 -29.59
C SER A 151 -20.45 -21.80 -30.72
N GLY A 152 -20.29 -23.13 -30.77
CA GLY A 152 -19.25 -23.85 -31.51
C GLY A 152 -19.34 -23.82 -33.05
N ALA A 153 -19.64 -22.67 -33.66
CA ALA A 153 -19.72 -22.52 -35.11
C ALA A 153 -18.80 -21.42 -35.68
N GLY A 154 -18.32 -20.46 -34.87
CA GLY A 154 -17.58 -19.29 -35.36
C GLY A 154 -16.05 -19.40 -35.40
N GLY A 155 -15.45 -20.39 -34.73
CA GLY A 155 -13.99 -20.51 -34.63
C GLY A 155 -13.30 -20.93 -35.94
N LEU A 156 -13.96 -21.73 -36.77
CA LEU A 156 -13.40 -22.23 -38.02
C LEU A 156 -13.36 -21.18 -39.13
N THR A 157 -14.30 -20.22 -39.14
CA THR A 157 -14.34 -19.15 -40.14
C THR A 157 -13.27 -18.09 -39.92
N ILE A 158 -12.95 -17.74 -38.68
CA ILE A 158 -11.92 -16.73 -38.37
C ILE A 158 -10.51 -17.25 -38.72
N VAL A 159 -10.22 -18.52 -38.43
CA VAL A 159 -8.94 -19.15 -38.81
C VAL A 159 -8.81 -19.24 -40.34
N ALA A 160 -9.89 -19.60 -41.05
CA ALA A 160 -9.87 -19.66 -42.51
C ALA A 160 -9.61 -18.28 -43.16
N VAL A 161 -10.24 -17.21 -42.65
CA VAL A 161 -10.01 -15.84 -43.15
C VAL A 161 -8.57 -15.37 -42.88
N GLY A 162 -8.03 -15.65 -41.68
CA GLY A 162 -6.65 -15.31 -41.34
C GLY A 162 -5.62 -15.97 -42.26
N VAL A 163 -5.82 -17.24 -42.61
CA VAL A 163 -4.93 -17.98 -43.52
C VAL A 163 -5.00 -17.43 -44.94
N VAL A 164 -6.19 -17.08 -45.45
CA VAL A 164 -6.34 -16.51 -46.80
C VAL A 164 -5.67 -15.14 -46.93
N VAL A 165 -5.78 -14.29 -45.91
CA VAL A 165 -5.12 -12.97 -45.90
C VAL A 165 -3.60 -13.13 -45.86
N LEU A 166 -3.07 -14.03 -45.04
CA LEU A 166 -1.63 -14.33 -44.98
C LEU A 166 -1.09 -14.84 -46.31
N LEU A 167 -1.80 -15.76 -46.98
CA LEU A 167 -1.41 -16.27 -48.29
C LEU A 167 -1.45 -15.17 -49.37
N GLY A 168 -2.44 -14.28 -49.31
CA GLY A 168 -2.52 -13.11 -50.20
C GLY A 168 -1.36 -12.14 -50.03
N VAL A 169 -0.98 -11.85 -48.78
CA VAL A 169 0.16 -10.96 -48.47
C VAL A 169 1.49 -11.57 -48.92
N VAL A 170 1.69 -12.87 -48.71
CA VAL A 170 2.90 -13.57 -49.15
C VAL A 170 2.99 -13.62 -50.68
N ALA A 171 1.87 -13.86 -51.38
CA ALA A 171 1.83 -13.84 -52.83
C ALA A 171 2.13 -12.44 -53.42
N ALA A 172 1.56 -11.40 -52.81
CA ALA A 172 1.83 -10.00 -53.21
C ALA A 172 3.29 -9.62 -52.97
N ALA A 173 3.85 -9.97 -51.81
CA ALA A 173 5.26 -9.72 -51.49
C ALA A 173 6.20 -10.46 -52.45
N TRP A 174 5.90 -11.72 -52.78
CA TRP A 174 6.67 -12.50 -53.76
C TRP A 174 6.65 -11.87 -55.15
N PHE A 175 5.48 -11.39 -55.60
CA PHE A 175 5.34 -10.75 -56.91
C PHE A 175 6.12 -9.43 -56.99
N ILE A 176 6.07 -8.61 -55.94
CA ILE A 176 6.82 -7.35 -55.83
C ILE A 176 8.35 -7.59 -55.81
N VAL A 177 8.81 -8.62 -55.09
CA VAL A 177 10.24 -8.97 -55.07
C VAL A 177 10.70 -9.50 -56.43
N ARG A 178 9.85 -10.27 -57.13
CA ARG A 178 10.16 -10.79 -58.47
C ARG A 178 10.19 -9.68 -59.53
N SER A 179 9.26 -8.73 -59.48
CA SER A 179 9.25 -7.59 -60.42
C SER A 179 10.44 -6.65 -60.23
N ARG A 180 10.97 -6.55 -59.00
CA ARG A 180 12.18 -5.77 -58.68
C ARG A 180 13.47 -6.44 -59.16
N ARG A 181 13.54 -7.77 -59.22
CA ARG A 181 14.72 -8.49 -59.74
C ARG A 181 14.84 -8.42 -61.26
N ALA A 182 13.74 -8.27 -61.99
CA ALA A 182 13.75 -8.11 -63.44
C ALA A 182 14.16 -6.70 -63.91
N ALA A 183 14.19 -5.71 -63.01
CA ALA A 183 14.52 -4.32 -63.33
C ALA A 183 16.00 -3.95 -63.06
N VAL A 184 16.84 -4.90 -62.63
CA VAL A 184 18.25 -4.67 -62.24
C VAL A 184 19.24 -5.21 -63.29
N GLU A 185 18.77 -5.73 -64.43
CA GLU A 185 19.64 -6.24 -65.53
C GLU A 185 19.82 -5.24 -66.70
N GLU A 186 19.46 -3.95 -66.54
CA GLU A 186 19.58 -2.94 -67.63
C GLU A 186 20.30 -1.61 -67.28
N GLU A 187 21.27 -1.61 -66.35
CA GLU A 187 22.30 -0.54 -66.27
C GLU A 187 23.69 -1.08 -65.96
#